data_AF-A0A942CIQ8-F1
#
_entry.id   AF-A0A942CIQ8-F1
#
_cell.length_a   1.000
_cell.length_b   1.000
_cell.length_c   1.000
_cell.angle_alpha   90.00
_cell.angle_beta   90.00
_cell.angle_gamma   90.00
#
_symmetry.space_group_name_H-M   'P 1'
#
loop_
_entity.id
_entity.type
_entity.pdbx_description
1 polymer ?
#
loop_
_entity_poly.entity_id
_entity_poly.type
_entity_poly.pdbx_seq_one_letter_code
_entity_poly.pdbx_strand_id
1 'polypeptide(L)'
;MARGFESKNVEEQQSEAARTAGDKKSQMSADAHKKRRIQELSLQRERILSERTASPHRRSALEAALLEIEEKLAELGWTIHL
;
A
#
# COMPACT_ATOMS: atom_id res chain seq x y z
N MET A 1 -10.09 -20.88 50.94
CA MET A 1 -10.59 -21.19 49.58
C MET A 1 -10.73 -19.91 48.75
N ALA A 2 -9.64 -19.25 48.38
CA ALA A 2 -9.73 -17.94 47.71
C ALA A 2 -8.64 -17.77 46.66
N ARG A 3 -8.86 -18.28 45.44
CA ARG A 3 -8.13 -17.89 44.21
C ARG A 3 -9.00 -18.26 42.99
N GLY A 4 -10.00 -17.45 42.68
CA GLY A 4 -10.90 -17.68 41.54
C GLY A 4 -11.33 -16.43 40.79
N PHE A 5 -10.92 -15.25 41.23
CA PHE A 5 -11.36 -13.97 40.66
C PHE A 5 -10.30 -13.27 39.79
N GLU A 6 -9.01 -13.57 39.98
CA GLU A 6 -7.93 -12.89 39.25
C GLU A 6 -7.66 -13.49 37.87
N SER A 7 -7.99 -14.77 37.65
CA SER A 7 -7.69 -15.46 36.38
C SER A 7 -8.60 -15.03 35.21
N LYS A 8 -9.84 -14.62 35.47
CA LYS A 8 -10.77 -14.18 34.41
C LYS A 8 -10.38 -12.84 33.79
N ASN A 9 -9.91 -11.88 34.60
CA ASN A 9 -9.47 -10.57 34.11
C ASN A 9 -8.17 -10.66 33.29
N VAL A 10 -7.25 -11.56 33.67
CA VAL A 10 -5.99 -11.75 32.93
C VAL A 10 -6.23 -12.42 31.57
N GLU A 11 -7.14 -13.41 31.51
CA GLU A 11 -7.51 -14.08 30.26
C GLU A 11 -8.22 -13.11 29.28
N GLU A 12 -9.11 -12.25 29.78
CA GLU A 12 -9.74 -11.19 28.98
C GLU A 12 -8.73 -10.15 28.48
N GLN A 13 -7.79 -9.69 29.31
CA GLN A 13 -6.71 -8.80 28.88
C GLN A 13 -5.79 -9.45 27.83
N GLN A 14 -5.46 -10.73 27.98
CA GLN A 14 -4.62 -11.45 27.00
C GLN A 14 -5.34 -11.65 25.67
N SER A 15 -6.65 -11.93 25.69
CA SER A 15 -7.43 -12.09 24.47
C SER A 15 -7.66 -10.76 23.73
N GLU A 16 -7.85 -9.64 24.43
CA GLU A 16 -7.87 -8.30 23.83
C GLU A 16 -6.50 -7.88 23.28
N ALA A 17 -5.42 -8.16 24.00
CA ALA A 17 -4.06 -7.91 23.53
C ALA A 17 -3.72 -8.74 22.27
N ALA A 18 -4.17 -10.00 22.20
CA ALA A 18 -3.98 -10.84 21.02
C ALA A 18 -4.76 -10.33 19.80
N ARG A 19 -6.00 -9.86 19.99
CA ARG A 19 -6.82 -9.24 18.93
C ARG A 19 -6.16 -7.99 18.37
N THR A 20 -5.80 -7.05 19.24
CA THR A 20 -5.14 -5.79 18.84
C THR A 20 -3.78 -6.01 18.18
N ALA A 21 -3.02 -7.02 18.61
CA ALA A 21 -1.77 -7.41 17.96
C ALA A 21 -1.98 -8.04 16.57
N GLY A 22 -3.07 -8.80 16.38
CA GLY A 22 -3.46 -9.35 15.08
C GLY A 22 -3.85 -8.25 14.08
N ASP A 23 -4.66 -7.29 14.52
CA ASP A 23 -5.11 -6.17 13.69
C ASP A 23 -3.94 -5.27 13.25
N LYS A 24 -3.01 -4.96 14.18
CA LYS A 24 -1.81 -4.19 13.86
C LYS A 24 -0.91 -4.88 12.83
N LYS A 25 -0.75 -6.21 12.93
CA LYS A 25 0.03 -6.99 11.95
C LYS A 25 -0.62 -6.97 10.56
N SER A 26 -1.95 -7.07 10.50
CA SER A 26 -2.72 -6.97 9.26
C SER A 26 -2.63 -5.58 8.61
N GLN A 27 -2.69 -4.52 9.42
CA GLN A 27 -2.51 -3.14 8.93
C GLN A 27 -1.09 -2.92 8.40
N MET A 28 -0.06 -3.39 9.12
CA MET A 28 1.33 -3.28 8.69
C MET A 28 1.60 -4.00 7.36
N SER A 29 0.99 -5.16 7.12
CA SER A 29 1.16 -5.87 5.85
C SER A 29 0.47 -5.12 4.70
N ALA A 30 -0.75 -4.62 4.89
CA ALA A 30 -1.46 -3.80 3.90
C ALA A 30 -0.67 -2.53 3.53
N ASP A 31 -0.07 -1.85 4.50
CA ASP A 31 0.78 -0.68 4.27
C ASP A 31 2.06 -1.03 3.50
N ALA A 32 2.67 -2.19 3.78
CA ALA A 32 3.83 -2.66 3.05
C ALA A 32 3.51 -2.96 1.59
N HIS A 33 2.36 -3.58 1.31
CA HIS A 33 1.88 -3.81 -0.06
C HIS A 33 1.61 -2.51 -0.80
N LYS A 34 0.95 -1.55 -0.15
CA LYS A 34 0.70 -0.22 -0.71
C LYS A 34 2.00 0.50 -1.09
N LYS A 35 2.98 0.50 -0.18
CA LYS A 35 4.30 1.13 -0.44
C LYS A 35 5.04 0.49 -1.61
N ARG A 36 5.07 -0.84 -1.67
CA ARG A 36 5.68 -1.56 -2.81
C ARG A 36 4.98 -1.20 -4.11
N ARG A 37 3.65 -1.14 -4.11
CA ARG A 37 2.89 -0.79 -5.30
C ARG A 37 3.19 0.62 -5.80
N ILE A 38 3.28 1.59 -4.88
CA ILE A 38 3.67 2.96 -5.23
C ILE A 38 5.08 2.99 -5.82
N GLN A 39 6.05 2.27 -5.23
CA GLN A 39 7.42 2.18 -5.74
C GLN A 39 7.50 1.55 -7.13
N GLU A 40 6.75 0.48 -7.38
CA GLU A 40 6.69 -0.15 -8.70
C GLU A 40 6.15 0.82 -9.76
N LEU A 41 5.05 1.50 -9.45
CA LEU A 41 4.41 2.45 -10.36
C LEU A 41 5.29 3.69 -10.61
N SER A 42 6.00 4.18 -9.59
CA SER A 42 6.93 5.31 -9.77
C SER A 42 8.10 4.95 -10.69
N LEU A 43 8.67 3.74 -10.54
CA LEU A 43 9.73 3.26 -11.43
C LEU A 43 9.24 3.08 -12.87
N GLN A 44 8.01 2.59 -13.06
CA GLN A 44 7.40 2.49 -14.39
C GLN A 44 7.21 3.87 -15.04
N ARG A 45 6.74 4.86 -14.26
CA ARG A 45 6.60 6.24 -14.71
C ARG A 45 7.94 6.83 -15.16
N GLU A 46 8.97 6.70 -14.34
CA GLU A 46 10.32 7.19 -14.68
C GLU A 46 10.86 6.54 -15.95
N ARG A 47 10.66 5.23 -16.10
CA ARG A 47 11.03 4.52 -17.31
C ARG A 47 10.33 5.11 -18.54
N ILE A 48 9.02 5.30 -18.49
CA ILE A 48 8.25 5.87 -19.62
C ILE A 48 8.73 7.29 -19.96
N LEU A 49 8.95 8.14 -18.94
CA LEU A 49 9.46 9.50 -19.15
C LEU A 49 10.88 9.54 -19.72
N SER A 50 11.69 8.52 -19.43
CA SER A 50 13.04 8.39 -19.99
C SER A 50 13.06 7.93 -21.46
N GLU A 51 11.96 7.31 -21.94
CA GLU A 51 11.91 6.79 -23.30
C GLU A 51 11.77 7.92 -24.34
N ARG A 52 12.79 8.07 -25.19
CA ARG A 52 12.72 8.95 -26.37
C ARG A 52 12.31 8.15 -27.60
N THR A 53 11.27 8.62 -28.29
CA THR A 53 10.77 7.97 -29.52
C THR A 53 10.43 8.98 -30.60
N ALA A 54 10.82 8.66 -31.84
CA ALA A 54 10.46 9.42 -33.04
C ALA A 54 9.13 8.96 -33.67
N SER A 55 8.62 7.77 -33.29
CA SER A 55 7.38 7.22 -33.83
C SER A 55 6.15 7.84 -33.16
N PRO A 56 5.23 8.47 -33.92
CA PRO A 56 4.02 9.07 -33.35
C PRO A 56 3.10 8.05 -32.67
N HIS A 57 3.01 6.83 -33.23
CA HIS A 57 2.21 5.76 -32.63
C HIS A 57 2.80 5.28 -31.30
N ARG A 58 4.12 5.17 -31.22
CA ARG A 58 4.78 4.78 -29.96
C ARG A 58 4.65 5.87 -28.91
N ARG A 59 4.71 7.15 -29.31
CA ARG A 59 4.50 8.28 -28.39
C ARG A 59 3.11 8.26 -27.77
N SER A 60 2.06 8.10 -28.57
CA SER A 60 0.68 8.01 -28.08
C SER A 60 0.46 6.83 -27.14
N ALA A 61 1.07 5.68 -27.42
CA ALA A 61 1.04 4.53 -26.50
C ALA A 61 1.73 4.82 -25.14
N LEU A 62 2.88 5.52 -25.16
CA LEU A 62 3.58 5.91 -23.93
C LEU A 62 2.79 6.95 -23.11
N GLU A 63 2.14 7.91 -23.77
CA GLU A 63 1.28 8.90 -23.11
C GLU A 63 0.07 8.23 -22.44
N ALA A 64 -0.58 7.28 -23.12
CA ALA A 64 -1.69 6.52 -22.55
C ALA A 64 -1.24 5.67 -21.34
N ALA A 65 -0.10 4.99 -21.45
CA ALA A 65 0.47 4.22 -20.35
C ALA A 65 0.85 5.11 -19.15
N LEU A 66 1.34 6.32 -19.41
CA LEU A 66 1.68 7.29 -18.36
C LEU A 66 0.42 7.74 -17.60
N LEU A 67 -0.65 8.08 -18.32
CA LEU A 67 -1.93 8.45 -17.71
C LEU A 67 -2.49 7.32 -16.82
N GLU A 68 -2.47 6.07 -17.31
CA GLU A 68 -2.93 4.91 -16.54
C GLU A 68 -2.13 4.72 -15.24
N ILE A 69 -0.81 4.95 -15.29
CA ILE A 69 0.05 4.86 -14.09
C ILE A 69 -0.25 6.00 -13.12
N GLU A 70 -0.47 7.22 -13.62
CA GLU A 70 -0.79 8.38 -12.78
C GLU A 70 -2.17 8.21 -12.10
N GLU A 71 -3.17 7.65 -12.79
CA GLU A 71 -4.46 7.28 -12.19
C GLU A 71 -4.29 6.26 -11.06
N LYS A 72 -3.56 5.16 -11.31
CA LYS A 72 -3.28 4.13 -10.28
C LYS A 72 -2.54 4.69 -9.07
N LEU A 73 -1.64 5.65 -9.28
CA LEU A 73 -0.95 6.33 -8.20
C LEU A 73 -1.89 7.24 -7.41
N ALA A 74 -2.79 7.96 -8.08
CA ALA A 74 -3.81 8.79 -7.44
C ALA A 74 -4.78 7.95 -6.59
N GLU A 75 -5.21 6.78 -7.06
CA GLU A 75 -6.04 5.83 -6.29
C GLU A 75 -5.36 5.38 -4.99
N LEU A 76 -4.02 5.27 -5.01
CA LEU A 76 -3.22 4.94 -3.83
C LEU A 76 -2.98 6.16 -2.92
N GLY A 77 -3.53 7.33 -3.25
CA GLY A 77 -3.32 8.58 -2.53
C GLY A 77 -1.92 9.17 -2.73
N TRP A 78 -1.24 8.76 -3.81
CA TRP A 78 0.02 9.34 -4.24
C TRP A 78 -0.24 10.24 -5.46
N THR A 79 -0.79 11.41 -5.19
CA THR A 79 -1.06 12.41 -6.22
C THR A 79 0.13 13.36 -6.28
N ILE A 80 0.97 13.28 -7.31
CA ILE A 80 1.87 14.39 -7.63
C ILE A 80 0.98 15.45 -8.27
N HIS A 81 0.60 16.47 -7.50
CA HIS A 81 0.04 17.68 -8.10
C HIS A 81 1.14 18.29 -8.96
N LEU A 82 0.94 18.25 -10.27
CA LEU A 82 1.81 18.89 -11.26
C LEU A 82 1.49 20.38 -11.33
#